data_AF-A0A1G3GAR3-F1
#
_entry.id   AF-A0A1G3GAR3-F1
#
_cell.length_a   1.000
_cell.length_b   1.000
_cell.length_c   1.000
_cell.angle_alpha   90.00
_cell.angle_beta   90.00
_cell.angle_gamma   90.00
#
_symmetry.space_group_name_H-M   'P 1'
#
loop_
_entity.id
_entity.type
_entity.pdbx_description
1 polymer ?
#
loop_
_entity_poly.entity_id
_entity_poly.type
_entity_poly.pdbx_seq_one_letter_code
_entity_poly.pdbx_strand_id
1 'polypeptide(L)'
;MSVQERIKRYKSTGGAAGLVRVEVLVPSEDRAQILAMAAELRARHRALKPVPKAGAVNRETVNDRAKLILHRLVAGHLRRSDRLLVEARQRFKAMPQPVPDYVRDWLKILDQPVDVVAELIVKRSDALTRLRTASPFQLSAAYDDPAWRRRVWQKAKLGAAK
;
A
#
# COMPACT_ATOMS: atom_id res chain seq x y z
N MET A 1 7.14 1.34 12.52
CA MET A 1 7.12 2.81 12.32
C MET A 1 6.04 3.42 13.19
N SER A 2 6.40 4.47 13.93
CA SER A 2 5.45 5.28 14.69
C SER A 2 4.56 6.10 13.75
N VAL A 3 3.42 6.59 14.28
CA VAL A 3 2.52 7.48 13.52
C VAL A 3 3.27 8.73 13.04
N GLN A 4 4.20 9.25 13.84
CA GLN A 4 5.00 10.43 13.51
C GLN A 4 5.98 10.16 12.36
N GLU A 5 6.66 9.01 12.36
CA GLU A 5 7.55 8.61 11.26
C GLU A 5 6.79 8.48 9.94
N ARG A 6 5.57 7.92 10.01
CA ARG A 6 4.70 7.78 8.83
C ARG A 6 4.23 9.13 8.30
N ILE A 7 3.86 10.07 9.18
CA ILE A 7 3.48 11.44 8.78
C ILE A 7 4.67 12.16 8.15
N LYS A 8 5.86 12.07 8.75
CA LYS A 8 7.09 12.67 8.22
C LYS A 8 7.39 12.14 6.82
N ARG A 9 7.28 10.81 6.65
CA ARG A 9 7.52 10.14 5.37
C ARG A 9 6.47 10.47 4.31
N TYR A 10 5.19 10.57 4.69
CA TYR A 10 4.12 10.97 3.79
C TYR A 10 4.32 12.40 3.26
N LYS A 11 4.83 13.30 4.12
CA LYS A 11 5.18 14.68 3.77
C LYS A 11 6.46 14.81 2.95
N SER A 12 7.42 13.88 3.09
CA SER A 12 8.72 13.99 2.40
C SER A 12 8.81 13.16 1.11
N THR A 13 8.08 12.04 1.03
CA THR A 13 8.20 11.05 -0.08
C THR A 13 6.86 10.44 -0.50
N GLY A 14 5.75 10.81 0.14
CA GLY A 14 4.41 10.32 -0.15
C GLY A 14 3.57 11.30 -0.98
N GLY A 15 2.25 11.11 -0.99
CA GLY A 15 1.32 11.96 -1.76
C GLY A 15 1.32 13.44 -1.37
N ALA A 16 1.95 13.81 -0.25
CA ALA A 16 2.15 15.20 0.17
C ALA A 16 3.55 15.75 -0.14
N ALA A 17 4.45 14.98 -0.76
CA ALA A 17 5.85 15.34 -0.98
C ALA A 17 6.11 16.51 -1.94
N GLY A 18 5.08 16.97 -2.65
CA GLY A 18 5.13 18.17 -3.48
C GLY A 18 4.00 19.15 -3.16
N LEU A 19 3.25 18.92 -2.09
CA LEU A 19 2.18 19.83 -1.69
C LEU A 19 2.80 20.98 -0.88
N VAL A 20 2.66 22.19 -1.40
CA VAL A 20 2.97 23.40 -0.63
C VAL A 20 1.99 23.47 0.52
N ARG A 21 2.51 23.68 1.73
CA ARG A 21 1.68 23.99 2.90
C ARG A 21 0.98 25.31 2.61
N VAL A 22 -0.27 25.23 2.17
CA VAL A 22 -1.14 26.40 2.08
C VAL A 22 -1.51 26.74 3.52
N GLU A 23 -0.75 27.66 4.12
CA GLU A 23 -1.21 28.37 5.29
C GLU A 23 -2.29 29.33 4.81
N VAL A 24 -3.54 28.87 4.83
CA VAL A 24 -4.66 29.79 4.72
C VAL A 24 -4.50 30.73 5.92
N LEU A 25 -4.25 32.00 5.65
CA LEU A 25 -4.33 33.06 6.65
C LEU A 25 -5.76 33.05 7.16
N VAL A 26 -5.99 32.27 8.21
CA VAL A 26 -7.22 32.30 8.97
C VAL A 26 -7.16 33.58 9.78
N PRO A 27 -8.05 34.55 9.52
CA PRO A 27 -8.16 35.73 10.36
C PRO A 27 -8.30 35.29 11.82
N SER A 28 -7.61 35.97 12.73
CA SER A 28 -7.55 35.58 14.14
C SER A 28 -8.93 35.45 14.78
N GLU A 29 -9.88 36.27 14.33
CA GLU A 29 -11.28 36.34 14.68
C GLU A 29 -12.05 35.06 14.30
N ASP A 30 -11.75 34.45 13.15
CA ASP A 30 -12.45 33.27 12.64
C ASP A 30 -11.86 31.96 13.18
N ARG A 31 -10.65 32.02 13.76
CA ARG A 31 -9.93 30.84 14.25
C ARG A 31 -10.75 30.03 15.26
N ALA A 32 -11.47 30.71 16.16
CA ALA A 32 -12.29 30.04 17.16
C ALA A 32 -13.45 29.27 16.52
N GLN A 33 -14.11 29.88 15.53
CA GLN A 33 -15.22 29.27 14.80
C GLN A 33 -14.77 28.05 13.99
N ILE A 34 -13.64 28.17 13.27
CA ILE A 34 -13.07 27.06 12.50
C ILE A 34 -12.68 25.90 13.40
N LEU A 35 -12.08 26.17 14.56
CA LEU A 35 -11.74 25.13 15.53
C LEU A 35 -12.99 24.45 16.10
N ALA A 36 -14.05 25.20 16.37
CA ALA A 36 -15.33 24.67 16.82
C ALA A 36 -15.98 23.76 15.76
N MET A 37 -16.08 24.23 14.50
CA MET A 37 -16.56 23.41 13.39
C MET A 37 -15.72 22.15 13.19
N ALA A 38 -14.39 22.27 13.23
CA ALA A 38 -13.50 21.12 13.09
C ALA A 38 -13.65 20.14 14.28
N ALA A 39 -13.87 20.64 15.49
CA ALA A 39 -14.15 19.81 16.65
C ALA A 39 -15.47 19.04 16.50
N GLU A 40 -16.52 19.72 16.03
CA GLU A 40 -17.81 19.11 15.76
C GLU A 40 -17.74 18.04 14.65
N LEU A 41 -17.08 18.34 13.53
CA LEU A 41 -16.86 17.37 12.46
C LEU A 41 -16.11 16.12 12.96
N ARG A 42 -15.09 16.31 13.80
CA ARG A 42 -14.38 15.19 14.45
C ARG A 42 -15.27 14.43 15.44
N ALA A 43 -16.17 15.11 16.14
CA ALA A 43 -17.10 14.48 17.08
C ALA A 43 -18.15 13.64 16.33
N ARG A 44 -18.81 14.21 15.31
CA ARG A 44 -19.74 13.52 14.41
C ARG A 44 -19.07 12.32 13.74
N HIS A 45 -17.87 12.50 13.20
CA HIS A 45 -17.12 11.39 12.61
C HIS A 45 -16.76 10.33 13.65
N ARG A 46 -16.38 10.69 14.89
CA ARG A 46 -16.12 9.71 15.96
C ARG A 46 -17.39 8.97 16.40
N ALA A 47 -18.54 9.63 16.41
CA ALA A 47 -19.83 9.02 16.71
C ALA A 47 -20.29 8.06 15.60
N LEU A 48 -20.04 8.41 14.33
CA LEU A 48 -20.31 7.55 13.17
C LEU A 48 -19.29 6.42 13.00
N LYS A 49 -18.05 6.62 13.48
CA LYS A 49 -17.01 5.61 13.39
C LYS A 49 -17.31 4.55 14.45
N PRO A 50 -17.53 3.27 14.09
CA PRO A 50 -17.70 2.22 15.09
C PRO A 50 -16.47 2.21 15.99
N VAL A 51 -16.68 2.23 17.31
CA VAL A 51 -15.61 2.07 18.30
C VAL A 51 -14.85 0.79 17.91
N PRO A 52 -13.54 0.87 17.62
CA PRO A 52 -12.79 -0.32 17.32
C PRO A 52 -12.86 -1.22 18.55
N LYS A 53 -13.48 -2.40 18.42
CA LYS A 53 -13.47 -3.42 19.47
C LYS A 53 -12.02 -3.58 19.95
N ALA A 54 -11.77 -3.46 21.24
CA ALA A 54 -10.45 -3.75 21.81
C ALA A 54 -10.01 -5.14 21.31
N GLY A 55 -8.84 -5.23 20.67
CA GLY A 55 -8.38 -6.44 19.97
C GLY A 55 -8.64 -6.47 18.44
N ALA A 56 -9.21 -5.43 17.84
CA ALA A 56 -9.34 -5.32 16.40
C ALA A 56 -7.95 -5.14 15.75
N VAL A 57 -7.40 -6.24 15.23
CA VAL A 57 -6.14 -6.27 14.46
C VAL A 57 -6.11 -5.13 13.43
N ASN A 58 -5.03 -4.35 13.42
CA ASN A 58 -4.87 -3.23 12.49
C ASN A 58 -5.06 -3.70 11.04
N ARG A 59 -6.09 -3.17 10.38
CA ARG A 59 -6.46 -3.54 9.00
C ARG A 59 -5.34 -3.30 8.00
N GLU A 60 -4.52 -2.26 8.20
CA GLU A 60 -3.35 -1.99 7.35
C GLU A 60 -2.33 -3.12 7.47
N THR A 61 -2.06 -3.56 8.71
CA THR A 61 -1.15 -4.67 8.98
C THR A 61 -1.64 -6.00 8.40
N VAL A 62 -2.96 -6.25 8.43
CA VAL A 62 -3.55 -7.42 7.77
C VAL A 62 -3.42 -7.32 6.25
N ASN A 63 -3.66 -6.14 5.67
CA ASN A 63 -3.53 -5.91 4.23
C ASN A 63 -2.08 -6.11 3.75
N ASP A 64 -1.10 -5.56 4.47
CA ASP A 64 0.31 -5.71 4.14
C ASP A 64 0.75 -7.18 4.21
N ARG A 65 0.28 -7.93 5.22
CA ARG A 65 0.52 -9.38 5.30
C ARG A 65 -0.17 -10.14 4.16
N ALA A 66 -1.40 -9.79 3.79
CA ALA A 66 -2.10 -10.42 2.67
C ALA A 66 -1.37 -10.20 1.34
N LYS A 67 -0.92 -8.96 1.08
CA LYS A 67 -0.06 -8.63 -0.06
C LYS A 67 1.25 -9.42 -0.03
N LEU A 68 1.87 -9.59 1.13
CA LEU A 68 3.08 -10.41 1.24
C LEU A 68 2.83 -11.90 0.92
N ILE A 69 1.70 -12.46 1.36
CA ILE A 69 1.30 -13.84 1.01
C ILE A 69 1.15 -13.97 -0.51
N LEU A 70 0.45 -13.03 -1.15
CA LEU A 70 0.32 -12.94 -2.60
C LEU A 70 1.68 -12.94 -3.29
N HIS A 71 2.59 -12.05 -2.88
CA HIS A 71 3.92 -11.96 -3.48
C HIS A 71 4.79 -13.21 -3.27
N ARG A 72 4.59 -13.98 -2.19
CA ARG A 72 5.24 -15.29 -2.02
C ARG A 72 4.75 -16.32 -3.02
N LEU A 73 3.45 -16.30 -3.34
CA LEU A 73 2.89 -17.15 -4.38
C LEU A 73 3.40 -16.75 -5.77
N VAL A 74 3.47 -15.44 -6.05
CA VAL A 74 4.12 -14.91 -7.26
C VAL A 74 5.55 -15.41 -7.35
N ALA A 75 6.36 -15.27 -6.30
CA ALA A 75 7.76 -15.70 -6.29
C ALA A 75 7.89 -17.21 -6.58
N GLY A 76 7.02 -18.03 -6.00
CA GLY A 76 6.97 -19.47 -6.29
C GLY A 76 6.51 -19.79 -7.71
N HIS A 77 5.70 -18.93 -8.34
CA HIS A 77 5.31 -19.09 -9.74
C HIS A 77 6.44 -18.64 -10.68
N LEU A 78 7.08 -17.50 -10.38
CA LEU A 78 8.20 -16.97 -11.14
C LEU A 78 9.34 -17.96 -11.29
N ARG A 79 9.69 -18.68 -10.22
CA ARG A 79 10.73 -19.73 -10.27
C ARG A 79 10.39 -20.93 -11.15
N ARG A 80 9.11 -21.12 -11.49
CA ARG A 80 8.63 -22.21 -12.36
C ARG A 80 8.36 -21.75 -13.79
N SER A 81 8.02 -20.48 -13.96
CA SER A 81 7.75 -19.87 -15.26
C SER A 81 8.02 -18.37 -15.21
N ASP A 82 8.83 -17.88 -16.14
CA ASP A 82 9.16 -16.47 -16.31
C ASP A 82 8.06 -15.67 -17.03
N ARG A 83 7.02 -16.34 -17.55
CA ARG A 83 5.93 -15.70 -18.30
C ARG A 83 5.30 -14.51 -17.57
N LEU A 84 5.02 -14.65 -16.26
CA LEU A 84 4.47 -13.56 -15.46
C LEU A 84 5.43 -12.37 -15.34
N LEU A 85 6.74 -12.60 -15.32
CA LEU A 85 7.74 -11.53 -15.30
C LEU A 85 7.76 -10.80 -16.64
N VAL A 86 7.75 -11.54 -17.74
CA VAL A 86 7.74 -10.98 -19.10
C VAL A 86 6.48 -10.13 -19.32
N GLU A 87 5.29 -10.66 -18.99
CA GLU A 87 4.02 -9.95 -19.12
C GLU A 87 3.99 -8.67 -18.26
N ALA A 88 4.45 -8.75 -17.00
CA ALA A 88 4.53 -7.59 -16.11
C ALA A 88 5.47 -6.51 -16.67
N ARG A 89 6.63 -6.92 -17.18
CA ARG A 89 7.63 -6.02 -17.78
C ARG A 89 7.07 -5.34 -19.03
N GLN A 90 6.46 -6.10 -19.94
CA GLN A 90 5.87 -5.57 -21.18
C GLN A 90 4.76 -4.57 -20.89
N ARG A 91 3.85 -4.88 -19.96
CA ARG A 91 2.77 -3.97 -19.55
C ARG A 91 3.29 -2.62 -19.07
N PHE A 92 4.33 -2.63 -18.24
CA PHE A 92 4.89 -1.40 -17.68
C PHE A 92 5.71 -0.61 -18.71
N LYS A 93 6.38 -1.30 -19.65
CA LYS A 93 7.08 -0.66 -20.78
C LYS A 93 6.13 -0.04 -21.81
N ALA A 94 4.92 -0.58 -21.95
CA ALA A 94 3.89 -0.08 -22.86
C ALA A 94 3.08 1.11 -22.30
N MET A 95 3.33 1.56 -21.07
CA MET A 95 2.60 2.69 -20.50
C MET A 95 2.97 4.01 -21.20
N PRO A 96 2.00 4.90 -21.47
CA PRO A 96 2.25 6.23 -22.04
C PRO A 96 3.16 7.07 -21.14
N GLN A 97 4.01 7.90 -21.77
CA GLN A 97 4.85 8.84 -21.05
C GLN A 97 4.07 10.13 -20.68
N PRO A 98 4.36 10.76 -19.53
CA PRO A 98 5.34 10.34 -18.53
C PRO A 98 4.82 9.23 -17.61
N VAL A 99 5.61 8.17 -17.42
CA VAL A 99 5.24 7.07 -16.52
C VAL A 99 5.37 7.49 -15.04
N PRO A 100 4.44 7.08 -14.16
CA PRO A 100 4.54 7.34 -12.72
C PRO A 100 5.80 6.77 -12.07
N ASP A 101 6.25 7.39 -10.97
CA ASP A 101 7.48 7.00 -10.25
C ASP A 101 7.49 5.52 -9.82
N TYR A 102 6.35 5.01 -9.35
CA TYR A 102 6.25 3.61 -8.93
C TYR A 102 6.45 2.63 -10.09
N VAL A 103 6.10 3.03 -11.32
CA VAL A 103 6.32 2.22 -12.53
C VAL A 103 7.81 2.17 -12.83
N ARG A 104 8.51 3.31 -12.74
CA ARG A 104 9.97 3.37 -12.90
C ARG A 104 10.69 2.53 -11.84
N ASP A 105 10.27 2.63 -10.59
CA ASP A 105 10.81 1.83 -9.49
C ASP A 105 10.59 0.33 -9.70
N TRP A 106 9.41 -0.06 -10.19
CA TRP A 106 9.13 -1.45 -10.53
C TRP A 106 9.94 -1.95 -11.71
N LEU A 107 10.12 -1.16 -12.77
CA LEU A 107 10.92 -1.54 -13.93
C LEU A 107 12.37 -1.88 -13.54
N LYS A 108 12.99 -1.12 -12.62
CA LYS A 108 14.32 -1.44 -12.07
C LYS A 108 14.40 -2.83 -11.44
N ILE A 109 13.32 -3.27 -10.81
CA ILE A 109 13.20 -4.62 -10.23
C ILE A 109 12.90 -5.63 -11.33
N LEU A 110 11.92 -5.37 -12.19
CA LEU A 110 11.45 -6.30 -13.22
C LEU A 110 12.50 -6.57 -14.30
N ASP A 111 13.48 -5.70 -14.50
CA ASP A 111 14.60 -5.92 -15.43
C ASP A 111 15.72 -6.80 -14.82
N GLN A 112 15.59 -7.25 -13.56
CA GLN A 112 16.52 -8.20 -12.93
C GLN A 112 16.23 -9.67 -13.34
N PRO A 113 17.17 -10.61 -13.11
CA PRO A 113 16.94 -12.05 -13.28
C PRO A 113 15.78 -12.56 -12.42
N VAL A 114 15.10 -13.62 -12.87
CA VAL A 114 13.86 -14.12 -12.23
C VAL A 114 14.04 -14.49 -10.76
N ASP A 115 15.19 -15.07 -10.39
CA ASP A 115 15.49 -15.45 -9.01
C ASP A 115 15.67 -14.22 -8.11
N VAL A 116 16.34 -13.20 -8.63
CA VAL A 116 16.54 -11.91 -7.95
C VAL A 116 15.19 -11.23 -7.74
N VAL A 117 14.34 -11.20 -8.76
CA VAL A 117 12.97 -10.66 -8.63
C VAL A 117 12.19 -11.43 -7.58
N ALA A 118 12.20 -12.77 -7.63
CA ALA A 118 11.48 -13.62 -6.70
C ALA A 118 11.93 -13.39 -5.23
N GLU A 119 13.22 -13.14 -5.01
CA GLU A 119 13.75 -12.80 -3.68
C GLU A 119 13.34 -11.39 -3.24
N LEU A 120 13.48 -10.39 -4.12
CA LEU A 120 13.15 -9.00 -3.81
C LEU A 120 11.66 -8.86 -3.47
N ILE A 121 10.76 -9.44 -4.25
CA ILE A 121 9.32 -9.24 -4.03
C ILE A 121 8.79 -9.85 -2.73
N VAL A 122 9.55 -10.72 -2.06
CA VAL A 122 9.21 -11.29 -0.74
C VAL A 122 9.96 -10.65 0.43
N LYS A 123 11.01 -9.85 0.18
CA LYS A 123 11.78 -9.16 1.23
C LYS A 123 10.95 -8.12 1.98
N ARG A 124 10.97 -8.15 3.31
CA ARG A 124 10.32 -7.14 4.14
C ARG A 124 11.22 -5.92 4.28
N SER A 125 11.23 -5.08 3.24
CA SER A 125 11.82 -3.74 3.31
C SER A 125 10.73 -2.68 3.16
N ASP A 126 11.00 -1.51 3.72
CA ASP A 126 10.11 -0.36 3.66
C ASP A 126 9.84 0.10 2.22
N ALA A 127 10.87 0.11 1.37
CA ALA A 127 10.75 0.47 -0.04
C ALA A 127 9.84 -0.51 -0.79
N LEU A 128 10.03 -1.81 -0.58
CA LEU A 128 9.23 -2.86 -1.22
C LEU A 128 7.80 -2.91 -0.67
N THR A 129 7.59 -2.55 0.60
CA THR A 129 6.24 -2.48 1.18
C THR A 129 5.38 -1.42 0.46
N ARG A 130 5.96 -0.28 0.10
CA ARG A 130 5.30 0.73 -0.75
C ARG A 130 4.96 0.14 -2.12
N LEU A 131 5.94 -0.45 -2.79
CA LEU A 131 5.78 -0.98 -4.15
C LEU A 131 4.74 -2.11 -4.24
N ARG A 132 4.63 -2.97 -3.21
CA ARG A 132 3.59 -4.02 -3.14
C ARG A 132 2.16 -3.48 -3.17
N THR A 133 1.94 -2.22 -2.82
CA THR A 133 0.60 -1.61 -2.93
C THR A 133 0.19 -1.38 -4.38
N ALA A 134 1.16 -1.19 -5.27
CA ALA A 134 0.96 -1.04 -6.70
C ALA A 134 1.66 -2.22 -7.43
N SER A 135 1.28 -3.45 -7.08
CA SER A 135 1.92 -4.65 -7.63
C SER A 135 1.67 -4.79 -9.14
N PRO A 136 2.70 -5.06 -9.97
CA PRO A 136 2.57 -5.25 -11.41
C PRO A 136 2.03 -6.65 -11.77
N PHE A 137 2.05 -7.58 -10.82
CA PHE A 137 1.70 -8.97 -11.04
C PHE A 137 0.19 -9.15 -10.96
N GLN A 138 -0.43 -9.24 -12.12
CA GLN A 138 -1.77 -9.78 -12.26
C GLN A 138 -1.63 -11.30 -12.25
N LEU A 139 -1.80 -11.88 -11.08
CA LEU A 139 -1.99 -13.32 -11.01
C LEU A 139 -3.37 -13.63 -11.62
N SER A 140 -3.48 -14.75 -12.35
CA SER A 140 -4.64 -15.13 -13.17
C SER A 140 -6.01 -14.97 -12.48
N ALA A 141 -7.10 -15.13 -13.25
CA ALA A 141 -8.49 -15.08 -12.76
C ALA A 141 -8.76 -15.85 -11.45
N ALA A 142 -7.94 -16.87 -11.12
CA ALA A 142 -7.99 -17.58 -9.84
C ALA A 142 -7.75 -16.70 -8.59
N TYR A 143 -7.10 -15.54 -8.74
CA TYR A 143 -6.82 -14.60 -7.66
C TYR A 143 -7.90 -13.52 -7.49
N ASP A 144 -8.79 -13.41 -8.48
CA ASP A 144 -9.99 -12.60 -8.38
C ASP A 144 -11.12 -13.30 -7.62
N ASP A 145 -11.01 -14.62 -7.40
CA ASP A 145 -11.97 -15.40 -6.61
C ASP A 145 -12.18 -14.79 -5.19
N PRO A 146 -13.39 -14.31 -4.87
CA PRO A 146 -13.71 -13.78 -3.56
C PRO A 146 -13.51 -14.79 -2.41
N ALA A 147 -13.67 -16.09 -2.65
CA ALA A 147 -13.45 -17.11 -1.63
C ALA A 147 -11.95 -17.29 -1.34
N TRP A 148 -11.13 -17.33 -2.38
CA TRP A 148 -9.67 -17.30 -2.26
C TRP A 148 -9.17 -16.06 -1.51
N ARG A 149 -9.66 -14.86 -1.87
CA ARG A 149 -9.31 -13.60 -1.18
C ARG A 149 -9.66 -13.63 0.31
N ARG A 150 -10.83 -14.16 0.67
CA ARG A 150 -11.23 -14.36 2.07
C ARG A 150 -10.27 -15.27 2.82
N ARG A 151 -9.84 -16.38 2.22
CA ARG A 151 -8.87 -17.31 2.84
C ARG A 151 -7.51 -16.66 3.10
N VAL A 152 -6.99 -15.91 2.14
CA VAL A 152 -5.73 -15.16 2.31
C VAL A 152 -5.86 -14.12 3.41
N TRP A 153 -6.97 -13.38 3.45
CA TRP A 153 -7.22 -12.39 4.48
C TRP A 153 -7.30 -13.00 5.89
N GLN A 154 -7.99 -14.15 6.04
CA GLN A 154 -8.02 -14.89 7.30
C GLN A 154 -6.63 -15.34 7.74
N LYS A 155 -5.81 -15.91 6.84
CA LYS A 155 -4.42 -16.28 7.15
C LYS A 155 -3.58 -15.08 7.55
N ALA A 156 -3.74 -13.95 6.86
CA ALA A 156 -3.04 -12.70 7.19
C ALA A 156 -3.43 -12.17 8.58
N LYS A 157 -4.73 -12.26 8.93
CA LYS A 157 -5.25 -11.87 10.26
C LYS A 157 -4.70 -12.76 11.36
N LEU A 158 -4.71 -14.08 11.18
CA LEU A 158 -4.14 -15.04 12.15
C LEU A 158 -2.65 -14.77 12.40
N GLY A 159 -1.89 -14.54 11.33
CA GLY A 159 -0.48 -14.20 11.44
C GLY A 159 -0.21 -12.82 12.06
N ALA A 160 -1.22 -11.95 12.17
CA ALA A 160 -1.14 -10.62 12.77
C ALA A 160 -1.57 -10.54 14.23
N ALA A 161 -2.29 -11.56 14.70
CA ALA A 161 -2.62 -11.73 16.12
C ALA A 161 -1.50 -12.45 16.90
N LYS A 162 -0.53 -13.07 16.19
CA LYS A 162 0.76 -13.54 16.72
C LYS A 162 1.80 -12.42 16.62
#